data_AF-A0A956RBR1-F1
#
_entry.id   AF-A0A956RBR1-F1
#
_cell.length_a   1.000
_cell.length_b   1.000
_cell.length_c   1.000
_cell.angle_alpha   90.00
_cell.angle_beta   90.00
_cell.angle_gamma   90.00
#
_symmetry.space_group_name_H-M   'P 1'
#
loop_
_entity.id
_entity.type
_entity.pdbx_description
1 polymer ?
#
loop_
_entity_poly.entity_id
_entity_poly.type
_entity_poly.pdbx_seq_one_letter_code
_entity_poly.pdbx_strand_id
1 'polypeptide(L)'
;MIHEPTRTPWSPSRCWPGRRIASSLRPAGPVALALGAWLGAAAPAAADPFEAGSYIIPMDTDYQDEGMLRAYGLVYELLRSDVPVRWVILGGKAYGQSDFTATATDVATGMPIGSHDYRGGPFVIDSFDAPEAAPIIEDWLATYPETAVHVAAEPFQGEVARYLVVAPTIAMVADGNQDIARGYMQAAAIPDSTLSLAWANDSPDMLDVEELSGPTDVDHRDGLLFDEDGDPVYCQLMSMHWGVNDAQNDPEVVAEVREYLNNPVHFFAECQAVNAFENLAPHGFFLTPNGFEIGDRPNDVDYYHMDSPFGQLDGIWESVGGSEPAYSLPPGDMYKAGDITMVTEAGTPEGVNDVWMTGFLDGQCPPDQHECGQYGKVSYLGGHQYRTDLPMSTNPDTWGTRMFLNSLFEAPCATVEGLPLVSVAVDAPAQTTDPDVTLAITYVNTGYATALDVTLTDVLPASRAPPPTRSPTRSPTRTSRSGPPTG
;
A
#
# COMPACT_ATOMS: atom_id res chain seq x y z
N MET A 1 35.86 -15.08 -32.73
CA MET A 1 34.39 -15.23 -32.75
C MET A 1 33.94 -15.55 -31.34
N ILE A 2 33.85 -14.52 -30.50
CA ILE A 2 32.97 -14.45 -29.32
C ILE A 2 32.66 -12.95 -29.25
N HIS A 3 31.39 -12.60 -29.46
CA HIS A 3 30.88 -11.24 -29.36
C HIS A 3 30.38 -11.07 -27.93
N GLU A 4 31.06 -10.23 -27.15
CA GLU A 4 30.48 -9.63 -25.94
C GLU A 4 29.56 -8.48 -26.37
N PRO A 5 28.32 -8.39 -25.88
CA PRO A 5 27.57 -7.14 -25.92
C PRO A 5 27.88 -6.35 -24.65
N THR A 6 28.50 -5.19 -24.85
CA THR A 6 28.62 -4.13 -23.84
C THR A 6 27.21 -3.66 -23.43
N ARG A 7 26.81 -3.94 -22.17
CA ARG A 7 25.65 -3.30 -21.54
C ARG A 7 26.02 -1.86 -21.17
N THR A 8 25.18 -0.91 -21.59
CA THR A 8 25.24 0.50 -21.23
C THR A 8 24.80 0.71 -19.78
N PRO A 9 25.37 1.69 -19.04
CA PRO A 9 24.92 2.01 -17.69
C PRO A 9 23.49 2.57 -17.72
N TRP A 10 22.70 2.11 -16.77
CA TRP A 10 21.34 2.54 -16.47
C TRP A 10 21.27 4.06 -16.22
N SER A 11 20.19 4.70 -16.66
CA SER A 11 19.88 6.11 -16.37
C SER A 11 18.64 6.13 -15.48
N PRO A 12 18.74 6.62 -14.23
CA PRO A 12 17.58 6.79 -13.36
C PRO A 12 16.92 8.11 -13.74
N SER A 13 15.88 8.08 -14.56
CA SER A 13 15.09 9.28 -14.83
C SER A 13 13.66 8.94 -15.25
N ARG A 14 12.90 8.33 -14.34
CA ARG A 14 11.43 8.35 -14.33
C ARG A 14 10.91 8.34 -12.90
N CYS A 15 11.09 9.48 -12.21
CA CYS A 15 10.42 9.77 -10.94
C CYS A 15 9.09 10.49 -11.20
N TRP A 16 8.16 10.28 -10.27
CA TRP A 16 6.73 10.56 -10.32
C TRP A 16 6.36 12.05 -10.45
N PRO A 17 5.21 12.41 -11.06
CA PRO A 17 4.71 13.78 -11.04
C PRO A 17 4.10 14.14 -9.67
N GLY A 18 4.78 14.98 -8.90
CA GLY A 18 4.35 15.44 -7.58
C GLY A 18 2.97 16.13 -7.55
N ARG A 19 2.15 15.77 -6.56
CA ARG A 19 0.82 16.35 -6.29
C ARG A 19 0.93 17.79 -5.79
N ARG A 20 0.07 18.68 -6.30
CA ARG A 20 -0.06 20.08 -5.84
C ARG A 20 -0.96 20.15 -4.60
N ILE A 21 -0.40 20.42 -3.43
CA ILE A 21 -1.18 20.83 -2.26
C ILE A 21 -1.20 22.37 -2.23
N ALA A 22 -2.33 22.97 -2.62
CA ALA A 22 -2.52 24.41 -2.53
C ALA A 22 -3.03 24.80 -1.12
N SER A 23 -2.13 25.08 -0.18
CA SER A 23 -2.50 25.65 1.12
C SER A 23 -2.54 27.18 1.04
N SER A 24 -3.73 27.78 1.17
CA SER A 24 -3.87 29.24 1.28
C SER A 24 -3.51 29.70 2.70
N LEU A 25 -2.35 30.33 2.88
CA LEU A 25 -1.94 30.91 4.15
C LEU A 25 -2.63 32.27 4.39
N ARG A 26 -3.32 32.41 5.53
CA ARG A 26 -3.68 33.71 6.14
C ARG A 26 -2.76 33.95 7.35
N PRO A 27 -2.38 35.19 7.66
CA PRO A 27 -1.44 35.48 8.75
C PRO A 27 -2.12 35.29 10.11
N ALA A 28 -1.51 34.47 10.97
CA ALA A 28 -1.94 34.23 12.35
C ALA A 28 -1.37 35.31 13.30
N GLY A 29 -2.24 35.92 14.10
CA GLY A 29 -1.86 36.65 15.32
C GLY A 29 -1.71 35.70 16.52
N PRO A 30 -1.11 36.14 17.63
CA PRO A 30 -0.73 35.24 18.72
C PRO A 30 -1.95 34.81 19.52
N VAL A 31 -2.22 33.51 19.58
CA VAL A 31 -3.22 32.90 20.47
C VAL A 31 -2.49 32.25 21.65
N ALA A 32 -2.84 32.67 22.86
CA ALA A 32 -2.34 32.09 24.09
C ALA A 32 -2.94 30.69 24.31
N LEU A 33 -2.09 29.67 24.47
CA LEU A 33 -2.49 28.31 24.83
C LEU A 33 -2.86 28.22 26.31
N ALA A 34 -4.12 27.94 26.59
CA ALA A 34 -4.58 27.45 27.88
C ALA A 34 -4.71 25.91 27.79
N LEU A 35 -3.83 25.20 28.50
CA LEU A 35 -3.88 23.74 28.65
C LEU A 35 -5.02 23.36 29.62
N GLY A 36 -6.18 23.00 29.07
CA GLY A 36 -7.24 22.30 29.79
C GLY A 36 -7.17 20.80 29.48
N ALA A 37 -6.96 19.98 30.51
CA ALA A 37 -6.99 18.53 30.39
C ALA A 37 -8.43 18.06 30.10
N TRP A 38 -8.68 17.63 28.87
CA TRP A 38 -9.90 16.90 28.50
C TRP A 38 -9.65 15.41 28.68
N LEU A 39 -10.32 14.81 29.67
CA LEU A 39 -10.54 13.36 29.69
C LEU A 39 -11.60 13.06 28.62
N GLY A 40 -11.18 12.85 27.38
CA GLY A 40 -12.04 12.40 26.30
C GLY A 40 -12.33 10.91 26.46
N ALA A 41 -13.59 10.54 26.65
CA ALA A 41 -14.04 9.21 26.30
C ALA A 41 -13.85 9.05 24.78
N ALA A 42 -13.26 7.93 24.35
CA ALA A 42 -13.13 7.61 22.92
C ALA A 42 -14.54 7.61 22.30
N ALA A 43 -14.75 8.48 21.31
CA ALA A 43 -15.91 8.34 20.44
C ALA A 43 -15.74 7.01 19.68
N PRO A 44 -16.83 6.24 19.45
CA PRO A 44 -16.74 5.14 18.50
C PRO A 44 -16.27 5.69 17.16
N ALA A 45 -15.37 4.96 16.47
CA ALA A 45 -14.99 5.29 15.10
C ALA A 45 -16.29 5.39 14.28
N ALA A 46 -16.54 6.56 13.71
CA ALA A 46 -17.73 6.78 12.90
C ALA A 46 -17.44 6.26 11.49
N ALA A 47 -18.35 5.48 10.93
CA ALA A 47 -18.30 5.08 9.52
C ALA A 47 -18.19 6.32 8.61
N ASP A 48 -17.40 6.20 7.55
CA ASP A 48 -17.20 7.28 6.59
C ASP A 48 -18.43 7.39 5.67
N PRO A 49 -18.91 8.61 5.38
CA PRO A 49 -19.97 8.82 4.41
C PRO A 49 -19.42 8.73 2.98
N PHE A 50 -20.15 8.04 2.12
CA PHE A 50 -19.91 7.98 0.69
C PHE A 50 -21.12 8.55 -0.06
N GLU A 51 -20.88 9.51 -0.93
CA GLU A 51 -21.96 10.13 -1.72
C GLU A 51 -22.36 9.23 -2.90
N ALA A 52 -23.57 9.46 -3.43
CA ALA A 52 -24.00 8.85 -4.69
C ALA A 52 -22.99 9.18 -5.80
N GLY A 53 -22.75 8.22 -6.69
CA GLY A 53 -21.71 8.32 -7.72
C GLY A 53 -20.34 7.77 -7.31
N SER A 54 -20.14 7.38 -6.04
CA SER A 54 -18.96 6.60 -5.63
C SER A 54 -18.95 5.25 -6.32
N TYR A 55 -17.78 4.76 -6.76
CA TYR A 55 -17.64 3.41 -7.30
C TYR A 55 -17.41 2.40 -6.19
N ILE A 56 -18.00 1.21 -6.34
CA ILE A 56 -17.86 0.07 -5.44
C ILE A 56 -17.35 -1.10 -6.28
N ILE A 57 -16.19 -1.63 -5.95
CA ILE A 57 -15.71 -2.92 -6.46
C ILE A 57 -16.16 -3.97 -5.43
N PRO A 58 -17.23 -4.74 -5.71
CA PRO A 58 -17.69 -5.77 -4.80
C PRO A 58 -16.62 -6.84 -4.63
N MET A 59 -16.57 -7.45 -3.46
CA MET A 59 -15.64 -8.56 -3.14
C MET A 59 -16.40 -9.77 -2.57
N ASP A 60 -17.71 -9.83 -2.81
CA ASP A 60 -18.60 -10.93 -2.47
C ASP A 60 -18.79 -11.89 -3.66
N THR A 61 -19.21 -13.12 -3.38
CA THR A 61 -19.48 -14.12 -4.43
C THR A 61 -20.80 -13.90 -5.16
N ASP A 62 -21.62 -12.91 -4.77
CA ASP A 62 -22.86 -12.62 -5.51
C ASP A 62 -22.56 -11.88 -6.82
N TYR A 63 -21.57 -10.97 -6.78
CA TYR A 63 -21.20 -10.13 -7.94
C TYR A 63 -19.79 -10.34 -8.47
N GLN A 64 -18.84 -10.78 -7.64
CA GLN A 64 -17.42 -10.84 -8.02
C GLN A 64 -16.89 -12.27 -8.17
N ASP A 65 -17.75 -13.28 -8.17
CA ASP A 65 -17.36 -14.71 -8.14
C ASP A 65 -16.39 -15.11 -9.28
N GLU A 66 -16.62 -14.59 -10.48
CA GLU A 66 -15.83 -14.84 -11.69
C GLU A 66 -14.71 -13.80 -11.91
N GLY A 67 -14.75 -12.68 -11.19
CA GLY A 67 -13.83 -11.56 -11.35
C GLY A 67 -12.96 -11.29 -10.13
N MET A 68 -13.01 -12.13 -9.11
CA MET A 68 -12.44 -11.88 -7.78
C MET A 68 -10.95 -11.53 -7.84
N LEU A 69 -10.18 -12.30 -8.60
CA LEU A 69 -8.74 -12.08 -8.72
C LEU A 69 -8.46 -10.81 -9.54
N ARG A 70 -9.21 -10.58 -10.63
CA ARG A 70 -9.07 -9.38 -11.47
C ARG A 70 -9.48 -8.09 -10.76
N ALA A 71 -10.32 -8.15 -9.73
CA ALA A 71 -10.65 -6.99 -8.90
C ALA A 71 -9.39 -6.39 -8.25
N TYR A 72 -8.47 -7.24 -7.76
CA TYR A 72 -7.19 -6.78 -7.20
C TYR A 72 -6.30 -6.12 -8.27
N GLY A 73 -6.33 -6.62 -9.51
CA GLY A 73 -5.67 -5.97 -10.64
C GLY A 73 -6.22 -4.58 -10.94
N LEU A 74 -7.55 -4.42 -10.89
CA LEU A 74 -8.19 -3.11 -11.05
C LEU A 74 -7.76 -2.16 -9.92
N VAL A 75 -7.75 -2.62 -8.67
CA VAL A 75 -7.27 -1.81 -7.53
C VAL A 75 -5.82 -1.39 -7.74
N TYR A 76 -4.95 -2.31 -8.17
CA TYR A 76 -3.56 -1.98 -8.50
C TYR A 76 -3.48 -0.91 -9.59
N GLU A 77 -4.25 -1.06 -10.68
CA GLU A 77 -4.25 -0.14 -11.83
C GLU A 77 -4.78 1.27 -11.47
N LEU A 78 -5.77 1.35 -10.57
CA LEU A 78 -6.25 2.61 -10.03
C LEU A 78 -5.16 3.32 -9.21
N LEU A 79 -4.52 2.59 -8.29
CA LEU A 79 -3.52 3.17 -7.39
C LEU A 79 -2.26 3.65 -8.12
N ARG A 80 -1.78 2.91 -9.12
CA ARG A 80 -0.65 3.37 -9.97
C ARG A 80 -1.01 4.53 -10.90
N SER A 81 -2.30 4.83 -11.04
CA SER A 81 -2.82 5.97 -11.79
C SER A 81 -3.21 7.14 -10.87
N ASP A 82 -2.70 7.12 -9.63
CA ASP A 82 -2.94 8.14 -8.60
C ASP A 82 -4.42 8.29 -8.19
N VAL A 83 -5.24 7.25 -8.39
CA VAL A 83 -6.63 7.20 -7.91
C VAL A 83 -6.68 6.43 -6.59
N PRO A 84 -7.01 7.10 -5.47
CA PRO A 84 -6.98 6.47 -4.16
C PRO A 84 -8.22 5.60 -3.93
N VAL A 85 -8.07 4.56 -3.11
CA VAL A 85 -9.08 3.51 -2.90
C VAL A 85 -9.27 3.29 -1.40
N ARG A 86 -10.53 3.23 -0.92
CA ARG A 86 -10.85 2.87 0.46
C ARG A 86 -11.24 1.40 0.53
N TRP A 87 -10.55 0.64 1.36
CA TRP A 87 -10.92 -0.73 1.68
C TRP A 87 -11.92 -0.71 2.83
N VAL A 88 -13.18 -0.98 2.53
CA VAL A 88 -14.29 -0.80 3.47
C VAL A 88 -14.63 -2.14 4.11
N ILE A 89 -14.39 -2.24 5.42
CA ILE A 89 -14.60 -3.44 6.22
C ILE A 89 -15.22 -3.05 7.55
N LEU A 90 -16.30 -3.72 7.94
CA LEU A 90 -16.95 -3.47 9.22
C LEU A 90 -16.09 -4.01 10.39
N GLY A 91 -15.77 -3.15 11.35
CA GLY A 91 -15.04 -3.52 12.56
C GLY A 91 -15.80 -4.55 13.42
N GLY A 92 -15.08 -5.54 13.95
CA GLY A 92 -15.63 -6.61 14.79
C GLY A 92 -16.63 -7.53 14.09
N LYS A 93 -16.68 -7.55 12.75
CA LYS A 93 -17.63 -8.38 12.02
C LYS A 93 -17.33 -9.87 12.16
N ALA A 94 -18.38 -10.68 12.13
CA ALA A 94 -18.26 -12.13 12.04
C ALA A 94 -18.00 -12.59 10.59
N TYR A 95 -17.54 -13.83 10.45
CA TYR A 95 -17.40 -14.48 9.14
C TYR A 95 -18.70 -14.44 8.34
N GLY A 96 -18.62 -13.98 7.07
CA GLY A 96 -19.76 -13.85 6.16
C GLY A 96 -20.72 -12.71 6.48
N GLN A 97 -20.40 -11.84 7.44
CA GLN A 97 -21.20 -10.64 7.72
C GLN A 97 -20.94 -9.54 6.69
N SER A 98 -21.96 -8.74 6.39
CA SER A 98 -21.89 -7.56 5.52
C SER A 98 -21.04 -6.44 6.11
N ASP A 99 -20.26 -5.80 5.25
CA ASP A 99 -19.47 -4.61 5.56
C ASP A 99 -20.32 -3.34 5.54
N PHE A 100 -21.20 -3.23 4.54
CA PHE A 100 -22.19 -2.17 4.43
C PHE A 100 -23.32 -2.57 3.47
N THR A 101 -24.39 -1.80 3.49
CA THR A 101 -25.53 -1.96 2.57
C THR A 101 -25.62 -0.73 1.67
N ALA A 102 -25.75 -0.93 0.36
CA ALA A 102 -25.96 0.15 -0.60
C ALA A 102 -26.85 -0.27 -1.77
N THR A 103 -27.50 0.72 -2.39
CA THR A 103 -28.13 0.57 -3.71
C THR A 103 -27.18 1.08 -4.77
N ALA A 104 -27.13 0.44 -5.94
CA ALA A 104 -26.16 0.80 -6.97
C ALA A 104 -26.70 0.57 -8.39
N THR A 105 -25.86 0.83 -9.39
CA THR A 105 -26.05 0.40 -10.78
C THR A 105 -24.77 -0.30 -11.21
N ASP A 106 -24.89 -1.46 -11.84
CA ASP A 106 -23.74 -2.15 -12.41
C ASP A 106 -23.17 -1.34 -13.59
N VAL A 107 -21.87 -1.07 -13.58
CA VAL A 107 -21.21 -0.21 -14.57
C VAL A 107 -21.20 -0.85 -15.96
N ALA A 108 -20.94 -2.16 -16.05
CA ALA A 108 -20.82 -2.86 -17.32
C ALA A 108 -22.16 -3.00 -18.05
N THR A 109 -23.24 -3.32 -17.32
CA THR A 109 -24.55 -3.63 -17.89
C THR A 109 -25.54 -2.47 -17.80
N GLY A 110 -25.30 -1.49 -16.93
CA GLY A 110 -26.23 -0.40 -16.63
C GLY A 110 -27.47 -0.85 -15.85
N MET A 111 -27.48 -2.08 -15.32
CA MET A 111 -28.63 -2.63 -14.60
C MET A 111 -28.67 -2.12 -13.15
N PRO A 112 -29.85 -1.72 -12.65
CA PRO A 112 -29.98 -1.27 -11.27
C PRO A 112 -29.80 -2.45 -10.31
N ILE A 113 -29.06 -2.21 -9.24
CA ILE A 113 -28.85 -3.10 -8.12
C ILE A 113 -29.68 -2.55 -6.96
N GLY A 114 -30.58 -3.39 -6.44
CA GLY A 114 -31.38 -3.06 -5.27
C GLY A 114 -30.51 -2.85 -4.03
N SER A 115 -31.13 -2.76 -2.85
CA SER A 115 -30.39 -2.77 -1.60
C SER A 115 -29.60 -4.08 -1.51
N HIS A 116 -28.27 -3.99 -1.54
CA HIS A 116 -27.37 -5.15 -1.50
C HIS A 116 -26.45 -5.04 -0.29
N ASP A 117 -26.26 -6.17 0.39
CA ASP A 117 -25.38 -6.33 1.54
C ASP A 117 -24.01 -6.79 1.05
N TYR A 118 -23.13 -5.83 0.83
CA TYR A 118 -21.78 -6.10 0.33
C TYR A 118 -20.93 -6.77 1.41
N ARG A 119 -20.20 -7.81 1.03
CA ARG A 119 -19.37 -8.64 1.94
C ARG A 119 -17.95 -8.76 1.39
N GLY A 120 -17.08 -9.36 2.21
CA GLY A 120 -15.71 -9.68 1.82
C GLY A 120 -14.82 -8.45 1.64
N GLY A 121 -15.10 -7.34 2.29
CA GLY A 121 -14.27 -6.13 2.23
C GLY A 121 -14.24 -5.50 0.83
N PRO A 122 -15.34 -4.89 0.37
CA PRO A 122 -15.37 -4.17 -0.90
C PRO A 122 -14.38 -3.01 -0.93
N PHE A 123 -13.89 -2.70 -2.13
CA PHE A 123 -13.12 -1.48 -2.36
C PHE A 123 -14.04 -0.37 -2.86
N VAL A 124 -13.86 0.85 -2.35
CA VAL A 124 -14.68 2.01 -2.68
C VAL A 124 -13.81 3.16 -3.16
N ILE A 125 -14.17 3.72 -4.31
CA ILE A 125 -13.61 4.97 -4.84
C ILE A 125 -14.62 6.07 -4.56
N ASP A 126 -14.20 7.11 -3.85
CA ASP A 126 -15.07 8.22 -3.50
C ASP A 126 -15.56 8.94 -4.76
N SER A 127 -16.81 9.41 -4.73
CA SER A 127 -17.41 10.22 -5.80
C SER A 127 -16.55 11.39 -6.28
N PHE A 128 -15.68 11.94 -5.41
CA PHE A 128 -14.73 12.99 -5.75
C PHE A 128 -13.67 12.53 -6.76
N ASP A 129 -13.18 11.30 -6.62
CA ASP A 129 -12.15 10.68 -7.48
C ASP A 129 -12.76 9.84 -8.62
N ALA A 130 -14.09 9.70 -8.65
CA ALA A 130 -14.81 8.94 -9.68
C ALA A 130 -14.55 9.45 -11.13
N PRO A 131 -14.43 10.75 -11.42
CA PRO A 131 -14.11 11.22 -12.78
C PRO A 131 -12.75 10.71 -13.29
N GLU A 132 -11.75 10.65 -12.42
CA GLU A 132 -10.41 10.12 -12.71
C GLU A 132 -10.41 8.59 -12.81
N ALA A 133 -11.21 7.91 -11.98
CA ALA A 133 -11.34 6.45 -11.98
C ALA A 133 -12.09 5.90 -13.20
N ALA A 134 -13.10 6.63 -13.70
CA ALA A 134 -14.01 6.18 -14.76
C ALA A 134 -13.29 5.64 -16.02
N PRO A 135 -12.35 6.37 -16.66
CA PRO A 135 -11.67 5.84 -17.85
C PRO A 135 -10.83 4.57 -17.56
N ILE A 136 -10.25 4.45 -16.37
CA ILE A 136 -9.46 3.28 -15.97
C ILE A 136 -10.39 2.06 -15.82
N ILE A 137 -11.52 2.25 -15.14
CA ILE A 137 -12.55 1.22 -14.97
C ILE A 137 -13.11 0.78 -16.34
N GLU A 138 -13.44 1.73 -17.22
CA GLU A 138 -13.96 1.43 -18.56
C GLU A 138 -12.96 0.59 -19.38
N ASP A 139 -11.69 0.98 -19.41
CA ASP A 139 -10.63 0.25 -20.12
C ASP A 139 -10.36 -1.14 -19.50
N TRP A 140 -10.41 -1.24 -18.17
CA TRP A 140 -10.26 -2.51 -17.46
C TRP A 140 -11.39 -3.48 -17.79
N LEU A 141 -12.65 -3.02 -17.68
CA LEU A 141 -13.84 -3.84 -17.97
C LEU A 141 -13.93 -4.25 -19.45
N ALA A 142 -13.36 -3.46 -20.37
CA ALA A 142 -13.23 -3.86 -21.77
C ALA A 142 -12.26 -5.03 -21.96
N THR A 143 -11.27 -5.17 -21.09
CA THR A 143 -10.24 -6.22 -21.13
C THR A 143 -10.62 -7.45 -20.30
N TYR A 144 -11.18 -7.23 -19.12
CA TYR A 144 -11.56 -8.23 -18.13
C TYR A 144 -13.04 -8.08 -17.74
N PRO A 145 -13.97 -8.40 -18.66
CA PRO A 145 -15.41 -8.19 -18.47
C PRO A 145 -16.03 -9.03 -17.35
N GLU A 146 -15.30 -10.00 -16.80
CA GLU A 146 -15.67 -10.77 -15.60
C GLU A 146 -15.59 -9.96 -14.30
N THR A 147 -14.87 -8.83 -14.29
CA THR A 147 -14.77 -7.95 -13.12
C THR A 147 -16.07 -7.16 -12.98
N ALA A 148 -16.70 -7.13 -11.80
CA ALA A 148 -17.82 -6.23 -11.54
C ALA A 148 -17.34 -4.91 -10.92
N VAL A 149 -17.99 -3.82 -11.30
CA VAL A 149 -17.88 -2.52 -10.65
C VAL A 149 -19.26 -1.91 -10.63
N HIS A 150 -19.67 -1.37 -9.49
CA HIS A 150 -20.96 -0.72 -9.34
C HIS A 150 -20.76 0.78 -9.06
N VAL A 151 -21.74 1.59 -9.43
CA VAL A 151 -21.81 3.00 -9.04
C VAL A 151 -22.95 3.18 -8.04
N ALA A 152 -22.66 3.74 -6.87
CA ALA A 152 -23.64 3.96 -5.81
C ALA A 152 -24.78 4.88 -6.30
N ALA A 153 -26.02 4.42 -6.17
CA ALA A 153 -27.20 5.16 -6.61
C ALA A 153 -27.66 6.21 -5.59
N GLU A 154 -27.37 5.98 -4.31
CA GLU A 154 -27.69 6.84 -3.18
C GLU A 154 -26.48 6.88 -2.23
N PRO A 155 -26.36 7.88 -1.35
CA PRO A 155 -25.32 7.91 -0.33
C PRO A 155 -25.41 6.72 0.64
N PHE A 156 -24.27 6.24 1.12
CA PHE A 156 -24.17 5.17 2.11
C PHE A 156 -23.06 5.46 3.13
N GLN A 157 -22.92 4.60 4.14
CA GLN A 157 -21.86 4.68 5.13
C GLN A 157 -21.13 3.35 5.20
N GLY A 158 -19.81 3.38 5.38
CA GLY A 158 -18.98 2.21 5.58
C GLY A 158 -17.75 2.53 6.42
N GLU A 159 -17.32 1.60 7.25
CA GLU A 159 -16.07 1.74 8.02
C GLU A 159 -14.87 1.48 7.11
N VAL A 160 -13.92 2.43 7.07
CA VAL A 160 -12.72 2.30 6.25
C VAL A 160 -11.64 1.64 7.08
N ALA A 161 -11.32 0.39 6.75
CA ALA A 161 -10.19 -0.29 7.37
C ALA A 161 -8.87 0.26 6.83
N ARG A 162 -8.75 0.48 5.52
CA ARG A 162 -7.53 1.04 4.91
C ARG A 162 -7.84 2.10 3.88
N TYR A 163 -7.00 3.15 3.86
CA TYR A 163 -7.01 4.12 2.79
C TYR A 163 -5.74 3.96 1.93
N LEU A 164 -5.93 3.29 0.79
CA LEU A 164 -4.88 2.95 -0.16
C LEU A 164 -4.65 4.12 -1.12
N VAL A 165 -3.39 4.50 -1.27
CA VAL A 165 -3.02 5.72 -2.03
C VAL A 165 -1.85 5.48 -2.98
N VAL A 166 -1.16 4.35 -2.85
CA VAL A 166 0.00 3.98 -3.67
C VAL A 166 -0.11 2.51 -4.04
N ALA A 167 0.18 2.17 -5.30
CA ALA A 167 0.35 0.78 -5.71
C ALA A 167 1.68 0.27 -5.13
N PRO A 168 1.70 -0.85 -4.40
CA PRO A 168 2.92 -1.38 -3.81
C PRO A 168 3.94 -1.70 -4.91
N THR A 169 5.21 -1.34 -4.71
CA THR A 169 6.32 -1.91 -5.49
C THR A 169 6.58 -3.34 -5.00
N ILE A 170 6.75 -4.27 -5.93
CA ILE A 170 6.70 -5.71 -5.64
C ILE A 170 7.97 -6.37 -6.13
N ALA A 171 8.59 -7.21 -5.29
CA ALA A 171 9.64 -8.14 -5.66
C ALA A 171 9.26 -9.57 -5.28
N MET A 172 9.78 -10.53 -6.05
CA MET A 172 9.69 -11.96 -5.79
C MET A 172 11.10 -12.55 -5.67
N VAL A 173 11.29 -13.43 -4.68
CA VAL A 173 12.51 -14.22 -4.58
C VAL A 173 12.49 -15.30 -5.67
N ALA A 174 13.55 -15.39 -6.47
CA ALA A 174 13.77 -16.42 -7.47
C ALA A 174 14.21 -17.75 -6.81
N ASP A 175 13.35 -18.28 -5.92
CA ASP A 175 13.62 -19.44 -5.07
C ASP A 175 13.46 -20.81 -5.76
N GLY A 176 13.28 -20.81 -7.09
CA GLY A 176 13.01 -21.99 -7.89
C GLY A 176 11.53 -22.38 -7.98
N ASN A 177 10.66 -21.74 -7.19
CA ASN A 177 9.21 -21.95 -7.14
C ASN A 177 8.43 -20.62 -7.22
N GLN A 178 9.08 -19.57 -7.72
CA GLN A 178 8.48 -18.27 -7.97
C GLN A 178 7.29 -18.32 -8.96
N ASP A 179 7.12 -19.42 -9.69
CA ASP A 179 6.00 -19.64 -10.59
C ASP A 179 4.65 -19.70 -9.85
N ILE A 180 4.65 -20.01 -8.55
CA ILE A 180 3.47 -19.96 -7.68
C ILE A 180 2.97 -18.51 -7.52
N ALA A 181 3.82 -17.64 -6.97
CA ALA A 181 3.52 -16.21 -6.81
C ALA A 181 3.20 -15.54 -8.16
N ARG A 182 4.01 -15.85 -9.19
CA ARG A 182 3.76 -15.41 -10.56
C ARG A 182 2.37 -15.79 -11.03
N GLY A 183 1.93 -17.02 -10.77
CA GLY A 183 0.59 -17.50 -11.13
C GLY A 183 -0.51 -16.66 -10.48
N TYR A 184 -0.35 -16.31 -9.20
CA TYR A 184 -1.29 -15.43 -8.49
C TYR A 184 -1.34 -14.02 -9.09
N MET A 185 -0.18 -13.41 -9.35
CA MET A 185 -0.09 -12.08 -9.96
C MET A 185 -0.67 -12.06 -11.37
N GLN A 186 -0.40 -13.09 -12.16
CA GLN A 186 -0.96 -13.26 -13.51
C GLN A 186 -2.47 -13.44 -13.50
N ALA A 187 -3.01 -14.18 -12.54
CA ALA A 187 -4.45 -14.35 -12.36
C ALA A 187 -5.12 -13.03 -11.94
N ALA A 188 -4.42 -12.20 -11.16
CA ALA A 188 -4.89 -10.86 -10.82
C ALA A 188 -4.65 -9.80 -11.91
N ALA A 189 -3.82 -10.08 -12.93
CA ALA A 189 -3.34 -9.09 -13.92
C ALA A 189 -2.52 -7.95 -13.30
N ILE A 190 -1.76 -8.25 -12.24
CA ILE A 190 -0.81 -7.29 -11.68
C ILE A 190 0.55 -7.51 -12.40
N PRO A 191 1.07 -6.51 -13.13
CA PRO A 191 2.33 -6.64 -13.85
C PRO A 191 3.54 -6.42 -12.94
N ASP A 192 4.71 -6.77 -13.45
CA ASP A 192 5.98 -6.28 -12.91
C ASP A 192 6.19 -4.78 -13.20
N SER A 193 7.28 -4.22 -12.70
CA SER A 193 7.67 -2.81 -12.85
C SER A 193 7.96 -2.39 -14.30
N THR A 194 8.15 -3.35 -15.20
CA THR A 194 8.24 -3.10 -16.65
C THR A 194 6.88 -3.09 -17.35
N LEU A 195 5.81 -3.25 -16.57
CA LEU A 195 4.42 -3.39 -17.00
C LEU A 195 4.14 -4.69 -17.75
N SER A 196 4.98 -5.71 -17.53
CA SER A 196 4.81 -7.02 -18.12
C SER A 196 3.98 -7.91 -17.21
N LEU A 197 2.90 -8.49 -17.74
CA LEU A 197 2.16 -9.56 -17.06
C LEU A 197 2.91 -10.89 -17.08
N ALA A 198 3.99 -11.02 -17.87
CA ALA A 198 4.70 -12.28 -17.99
C ALA A 198 5.50 -12.63 -16.72
N TRP A 199 5.93 -11.63 -15.95
CA TRP A 199 6.81 -11.82 -14.77
C TRP A 199 7.98 -12.73 -15.12
N ALA A 200 8.69 -12.42 -16.21
CA ALA A 200 9.73 -13.29 -16.73
C ALA A 200 10.84 -13.52 -15.68
N ASN A 201 11.60 -14.61 -15.82
CA ASN A 201 12.71 -14.89 -14.88
C ASN A 201 13.81 -13.81 -14.91
N ASP A 202 13.85 -12.99 -15.97
CA ASP A 202 14.74 -11.83 -16.11
C ASP A 202 14.03 -10.50 -15.85
N SER A 203 12.85 -10.54 -15.21
CA SER A 203 12.19 -9.35 -14.69
C SER A 203 13.10 -8.68 -13.66
N PRO A 204 13.20 -7.33 -13.63
CA PRO A 204 13.98 -6.64 -12.61
C PRO A 204 13.44 -6.85 -11.19
N ASP A 205 12.22 -7.34 -11.05
CA ASP A 205 11.56 -7.57 -9.76
C ASP A 205 11.63 -9.05 -9.33
N MET A 206 12.41 -9.85 -10.04
CA MET A 206 12.66 -11.26 -9.75
C MET A 206 14.09 -11.40 -9.21
N LEU A 207 14.23 -11.28 -7.90
CA LEU A 207 15.54 -11.17 -7.23
C LEU A 207 16.10 -12.55 -6.92
N ASP A 208 17.32 -12.83 -7.38
CA ASP A 208 18.01 -14.07 -7.01
C ASP A 208 18.74 -13.96 -5.65
N VAL A 209 19.34 -15.07 -5.21
CA VAL A 209 20.03 -15.15 -3.91
C VAL A 209 21.23 -14.21 -3.84
N GLU A 210 21.99 -14.05 -4.93
CA GLU A 210 23.16 -13.17 -4.97
C GLU A 210 22.73 -11.70 -4.91
N GLU A 211 21.66 -11.36 -5.65
CA GLU A 211 21.05 -10.03 -5.63
C GLU A 211 20.46 -9.67 -4.26
N LEU A 212 19.81 -10.62 -3.58
CA LEU A 212 19.26 -10.40 -2.25
C LEU A 212 20.33 -10.30 -1.17
N SER A 213 21.38 -11.13 -1.25
CA SER A 213 22.43 -11.19 -0.23
C SER A 213 23.42 -10.03 -0.31
N GLY A 214 23.51 -9.38 -1.47
CA GLY A 214 24.49 -8.32 -1.68
C GLY A 214 25.96 -8.79 -1.62
N PRO A 215 26.92 -7.86 -1.67
CA PRO A 215 28.34 -8.17 -1.73
C PRO A 215 28.98 -8.62 -0.41
N THR A 216 28.34 -8.45 0.75
CA THR A 216 28.96 -8.78 2.06
C THR A 216 28.05 -9.59 2.99
N ASP A 217 28.64 -10.20 4.02
CA ASP A 217 27.94 -10.92 5.09
C ASP A 217 27.95 -10.14 6.43
N VAL A 218 28.20 -8.84 6.35
CA VAL A 218 28.36 -7.93 7.51
C VAL A 218 27.43 -6.73 7.41
N ASP A 219 27.20 -6.22 6.21
CA ASP A 219 26.26 -5.14 5.94
C ASP A 219 24.99 -5.71 5.34
N HIS A 220 24.00 -6.00 6.19
CA HIS A 220 22.72 -6.62 5.79
C HIS A 220 21.75 -5.62 5.13
N ARG A 221 22.30 -4.64 4.40
CA ARG A 221 21.57 -3.63 3.63
C ARG A 221 22.28 -3.33 2.31
N ASP A 222 23.09 -4.27 1.82
CA ASP A 222 23.89 -4.12 0.61
C ASP A 222 23.38 -4.96 -0.57
N GLY A 223 22.30 -5.73 -0.36
CA GLY A 223 21.48 -6.35 -1.39
C GLY A 223 20.48 -5.42 -2.09
N LEU A 224 19.83 -5.94 -3.13
CA LEU A 224 18.87 -5.19 -3.97
C LEU A 224 17.52 -4.88 -3.31
N LEU A 225 17.33 -5.23 -2.04
CA LEU A 225 16.19 -4.75 -1.26
C LEU A 225 16.34 -3.27 -0.89
N PHE A 226 17.56 -2.73 -0.97
CA PHE A 226 17.90 -1.38 -0.59
C PHE A 226 18.53 -0.60 -1.75
N ASP A 227 18.38 0.73 -1.72
CA ASP A 227 19.14 1.63 -2.58
C ASP A 227 20.51 2.00 -1.95
N GLU A 228 21.26 2.89 -2.62
CA GLU A 228 22.59 3.33 -2.16
C GLU A 228 22.57 4.06 -0.81
N ASP A 229 21.41 4.58 -0.39
CA ASP A 229 21.22 5.29 0.89
C ASP A 229 20.73 4.33 2.00
N GLY A 230 20.45 3.06 1.67
CA GLY A 230 19.95 2.04 2.59
C GLY A 230 18.45 2.13 2.82
N ASP A 231 17.70 2.79 1.93
CA ASP A 231 16.23 2.86 1.96
C ASP A 231 15.64 1.69 1.16
N PRO A 232 14.50 1.12 1.61
CA PRO A 232 13.88 -0.01 0.91
C PRO A 232 13.32 0.42 -0.45
N VAL A 233 13.65 -0.33 -1.51
CA VAL A 233 13.13 -0.08 -2.88
C VAL A 233 11.80 -0.78 -3.17
N TYR A 234 11.51 -1.85 -2.44
CA TYR A 234 10.28 -2.61 -2.56
C TYR A 234 9.36 -2.34 -1.36
N CYS A 235 8.05 -2.34 -1.61
CA CYS A 235 7.02 -2.30 -0.59
C CYS A 235 6.63 -3.71 -0.16
N GLN A 236 6.64 -4.64 -1.12
CA GLN A 236 6.30 -6.04 -0.95
C GLN A 236 7.47 -6.92 -1.42
N LEU A 237 7.91 -7.84 -0.56
CA LEU A 237 8.74 -8.98 -0.95
C LEU A 237 7.95 -10.27 -0.72
N MET A 238 8.16 -11.28 -1.57
CA MET A 238 7.54 -12.59 -1.37
C MET A 238 8.47 -13.75 -1.73
N SER A 239 8.38 -14.84 -0.97
CA SER A 239 9.03 -16.13 -1.25
C SER A 239 8.03 -17.28 -1.06
N MET A 240 8.04 -18.25 -1.95
CA MET A 240 6.99 -19.29 -2.01
C MET A 240 7.48 -20.65 -1.55
N HIS A 241 8.75 -20.97 -1.76
CA HIS A 241 9.30 -22.28 -1.40
C HIS A 241 10.83 -22.25 -1.38
N TRP A 242 11.41 -21.22 -0.79
CA TRP A 242 12.84 -21.26 -0.49
C TRP A 242 13.08 -22.27 0.64
N GLY A 243 14.01 -23.21 0.44
CA GLY A 243 14.20 -24.34 1.34
C GLY A 243 15.02 -23.98 2.58
N VAL A 244 14.75 -24.66 3.71
CA VAL A 244 15.52 -24.49 4.96
C VAL A 244 17.02 -24.73 4.76
N ASN A 245 17.40 -25.70 3.92
CA ASN A 245 18.81 -25.94 3.62
C ASN A 245 19.43 -24.82 2.79
N ASP A 246 18.64 -24.20 1.88
CA ASP A 246 19.11 -23.08 1.07
C ASP A 246 19.32 -21.86 1.98
N ALA A 247 18.39 -21.59 2.90
CA ALA A 247 18.57 -20.56 3.92
C ALA A 247 19.76 -20.80 4.86
N GLN A 248 20.08 -22.05 5.17
CA GLN A 248 21.28 -22.38 5.94
C GLN A 248 22.57 -22.20 5.14
N ASN A 249 22.53 -22.40 3.81
CA ASN A 249 23.68 -22.20 2.95
C ASN A 249 23.94 -20.71 2.69
N ASP A 250 22.87 -19.92 2.58
CA ASP A 250 22.89 -18.51 2.26
C ASP A 250 22.11 -17.70 3.34
N PRO A 251 22.60 -17.69 4.60
CA PRO A 251 21.89 -17.06 5.72
C PRO A 251 21.74 -15.54 5.59
N GLU A 252 22.53 -14.93 4.71
CA GLU A 252 22.53 -13.50 4.44
C GLU A 252 21.20 -13.01 3.89
N VAL A 253 20.52 -13.80 3.05
CA VAL A 253 19.18 -13.44 2.55
C VAL A 253 18.18 -13.23 3.70
N VAL A 254 18.24 -14.05 4.75
CA VAL A 254 17.36 -13.87 5.94
C VAL A 254 17.77 -12.64 6.74
N ALA A 255 19.08 -12.33 6.80
CA ALA A 255 19.59 -11.14 7.48
C ALA A 255 19.12 -9.86 6.77
N GLU A 256 19.24 -9.81 5.45
CA GLU A 256 18.77 -8.75 4.57
C GLU A 256 17.26 -8.55 4.67
N VAL A 257 16.47 -9.64 4.61
CA VAL A 257 15.01 -9.56 4.79
C VAL A 257 14.62 -9.07 6.19
N ARG A 258 15.37 -9.45 7.23
CA ARG A 258 15.15 -8.92 8.59
C ARG A 258 15.41 -7.41 8.64
N GLU A 259 16.50 -6.92 8.07
CA GLU A 259 16.78 -5.49 8.02
C GLU A 259 15.75 -4.74 7.15
N TYR A 260 15.28 -5.36 6.08
CA TYR A 260 14.22 -4.81 5.23
C TYR A 260 12.95 -4.59 6.06
N LEU A 261 12.58 -5.55 6.91
CA LEU A 261 11.46 -5.46 7.85
C LEU A 261 11.66 -4.50 9.03
N ASN A 262 12.84 -3.89 9.20
CA ASN A 262 13.01 -2.70 10.04
C ASN A 262 12.56 -1.40 9.35
N ASN A 263 11.84 -1.52 8.22
CA ASN A 263 11.15 -0.46 7.51
C ASN A 263 9.64 -0.79 7.37
N PRO A 264 8.75 0.19 7.10
CA PRO A 264 7.30 -0.03 6.99
C PRO A 264 6.90 -0.72 5.67
N VAL A 265 7.45 -1.91 5.45
CA VAL A 265 7.29 -2.77 4.28
C VAL A 265 6.59 -4.07 4.66
N HIS A 266 6.37 -4.96 3.70
CA HIS A 266 5.76 -6.27 3.95
C HIS A 266 6.57 -7.41 3.33
N PHE A 267 6.70 -8.50 4.08
CA PHE A 267 7.26 -9.76 3.62
C PHE A 267 6.20 -10.87 3.70
N PHE A 268 5.98 -11.57 2.59
CA PHE A 268 5.09 -12.73 2.52
C PHE A 268 5.89 -14.00 2.30
N ALA A 269 5.61 -15.05 3.06
CA ALA A 269 6.15 -16.39 2.80
C ALA A 269 5.05 -17.46 2.73
N GLU A 270 5.20 -18.40 1.81
CA GLU A 270 4.34 -19.59 1.68
C GLU A 270 5.19 -20.88 1.78
N CYS A 271 4.57 -22.00 2.14
CA CYS A 271 5.22 -23.32 2.21
C CYS A 271 6.59 -23.27 2.95
N GLN A 272 7.60 -23.94 2.41
CA GLN A 272 8.93 -24.03 3.04
C GLN A 272 9.61 -22.68 3.29
N ALA A 273 9.24 -21.62 2.55
CA ALA A 273 9.81 -20.31 2.80
C ALA A 273 9.49 -19.83 4.22
N VAL A 274 8.31 -20.17 4.76
CA VAL A 274 7.94 -19.81 6.14
C VAL A 274 8.98 -20.32 7.12
N ASN A 275 9.27 -21.62 7.11
CA ASN A 275 10.26 -22.23 7.99
C ASN A 275 11.70 -21.80 7.66
N ALA A 276 12.03 -21.58 6.39
CA ALA A 276 13.35 -21.12 5.97
C ALA A 276 13.71 -19.75 6.57
N PHE A 277 12.76 -18.81 6.58
CA PHE A 277 12.97 -17.49 7.19
C PHE A 277 12.75 -17.51 8.70
N GLU A 278 11.70 -18.17 9.20
CA GLU A 278 11.33 -18.14 10.62
C GLU A 278 12.30 -18.94 11.50
N ASN A 279 12.79 -20.10 11.05
CA ASN A 279 13.57 -21.00 11.92
C ASN A 279 15.09 -20.85 11.79
N LEU A 280 15.58 -19.87 11.03
CA LEU A 280 17.02 -19.69 10.83
C LEU A 280 17.66 -18.84 11.94
N ALA A 281 18.40 -19.45 12.86
CA ALA A 281 19.22 -18.69 13.80
C ALA A 281 20.52 -18.16 13.14
N PRO A 282 20.98 -16.92 13.43
CA PRO A 282 20.40 -15.95 14.37
C PRO A 282 19.41 -14.95 13.75
N HIS A 283 19.22 -14.95 12.43
CA HIS A 283 18.56 -13.86 11.71
C HIS A 283 17.03 -13.97 11.64
N GLY A 284 16.46 -15.16 11.79
CA GLY A 284 15.03 -15.44 11.70
C GLY A 284 14.24 -15.05 12.96
N PHE A 285 13.31 -15.93 13.33
CA PHE A 285 12.37 -15.79 14.43
C PHE A 285 11.61 -14.47 14.33
N PHE A 286 10.87 -14.22 13.26
CA PHE A 286 10.18 -12.94 13.08
C PHE A 286 8.94 -12.85 13.97
N LEU A 287 8.11 -13.90 13.98
CA LEU A 287 6.83 -13.91 14.71
C LEU A 287 6.83 -14.80 15.94
N THR A 288 7.80 -15.71 16.06
CA THR A 288 7.89 -16.72 17.12
C THR A 288 9.18 -16.55 17.92
N PRO A 289 9.22 -17.02 19.19
CA PRO A 289 10.44 -16.98 19.98
C PRO A 289 11.45 -18.09 19.61
N ASN A 290 10.99 -19.26 19.16
CA ASN A 290 11.84 -20.43 18.92
C ASN A 290 11.55 -21.16 17.60
N GLY A 291 10.82 -20.53 16.67
CA GLY A 291 10.46 -21.11 15.38
C GLY A 291 9.18 -21.93 15.41
N PHE A 292 8.86 -22.52 14.26
CA PHE A 292 7.72 -23.41 14.06
C PHE A 292 8.09 -24.89 14.05
N GLU A 293 7.14 -25.71 14.48
CA GLU A 293 7.03 -27.12 14.14
C GLU A 293 6.09 -27.28 12.93
N ILE A 294 6.43 -28.15 11.98
CA ILE A 294 5.59 -28.38 10.79
C ILE A 294 4.36 -29.20 11.20
N GLY A 295 3.18 -28.63 10.97
CA GLY A 295 1.88 -29.21 11.25
C GLY A 295 1.36 -30.09 10.10
N ASP A 296 0.38 -30.93 10.43
CA ASP A 296 -0.41 -31.65 9.42
C ASP A 296 -1.42 -30.69 8.78
N ARG A 297 -1.83 -30.99 7.53
CA ARG A 297 -2.85 -30.22 6.84
C ARG A 297 -4.20 -30.31 7.58
N PRO A 298 -4.80 -29.19 8.04
CA PRO A 298 -6.11 -29.21 8.68
C PRO A 298 -7.21 -29.64 7.71
N ASN A 299 -8.16 -30.47 8.17
CA ASN A 299 -9.33 -30.84 7.35
C ASN A 299 -10.48 -29.84 7.49
N ASP A 300 -10.58 -29.19 8.65
CA ASP A 300 -11.54 -28.16 8.99
C ASP A 300 -10.77 -27.01 9.66
N VAL A 301 -11.25 -25.78 9.54
CA VAL A 301 -10.61 -24.60 10.12
C VAL A 301 -11.56 -23.68 10.85
N ASP A 302 -11.02 -22.96 11.83
CA ASP A 302 -11.66 -21.80 12.47
C ASP A 302 -11.10 -20.51 11.88
N TYR A 303 -11.95 -19.47 11.83
CA TYR A 303 -11.62 -18.15 11.30
C TYR A 303 -11.61 -17.10 12.40
N TYR A 304 -10.59 -16.25 12.40
CA TYR A 304 -10.44 -15.13 13.31
C TYR A 304 -10.20 -13.83 12.56
N HIS A 305 -10.41 -12.71 13.25
CA HIS A 305 -10.13 -11.36 12.73
C HIS A 305 -10.75 -11.09 11.36
N MET A 306 -12.02 -11.47 11.20
CA MET A 306 -12.77 -11.28 9.95
C MET A 306 -13.04 -9.81 9.63
N ASP A 307 -12.70 -8.90 10.52
CA ASP A 307 -12.67 -7.45 10.36
C ASP A 307 -11.31 -6.91 9.90
N SER A 308 -10.28 -7.76 9.82
CA SER A 308 -8.97 -7.42 9.27
C SER A 308 -8.95 -7.56 7.74
N PRO A 309 -8.27 -6.66 7.00
CA PRO A 309 -7.99 -6.84 5.57
C PRO A 309 -7.44 -8.22 5.20
N PHE A 310 -6.57 -8.79 6.04
CA PHE A 310 -6.02 -10.13 5.82
C PHE A 310 -7.06 -11.26 5.95
N GLY A 311 -8.09 -11.07 6.76
CA GLY A 311 -9.15 -12.05 7.01
C GLY A 311 -10.30 -12.00 6.00
N GLN A 312 -10.28 -11.11 5.00
CA GLN A 312 -11.44 -10.91 4.13
C GLN A 312 -11.68 -12.08 3.18
N LEU A 313 -12.82 -12.78 3.38
CA LEU A 313 -13.33 -13.91 2.60
C LEU A 313 -14.88 -13.82 2.50
N ASP A 314 -15.47 -14.46 1.48
CA ASP A 314 -16.92 -14.62 1.32
C ASP A 314 -17.25 -16.00 0.75
N GLY A 315 -16.87 -17.08 1.44
CA GLY A 315 -17.09 -18.44 0.94
C GLY A 315 -16.18 -19.46 1.61
N ILE A 316 -16.55 -20.73 1.50
CA ILE A 316 -15.83 -21.84 2.14
C ILE A 316 -14.38 -21.84 1.65
N TRP A 317 -13.43 -21.74 2.57
CA TRP A 317 -12.01 -21.93 2.29
C TRP A 317 -11.60 -23.38 2.52
N GLU A 318 -10.71 -23.90 1.68
CA GLU A 318 -10.11 -25.23 1.80
C GLU A 318 -8.57 -25.13 1.86
N SER A 319 -7.96 -25.86 2.80
CA SER A 319 -6.51 -25.94 2.93
C SER A 319 -5.90 -26.81 1.81
N VAL A 320 -4.72 -26.42 1.33
CA VAL A 320 -3.97 -27.21 0.36
C VAL A 320 -2.83 -27.97 1.03
N GLY A 321 -2.41 -29.06 0.39
CA GLY A 321 -1.23 -29.81 0.83
C GLY A 321 0.06 -29.07 0.51
N GLY A 322 1.18 -29.75 0.73
CA GLY A 322 2.51 -29.21 0.49
C GLY A 322 3.53 -29.88 1.37
N SER A 323 4.78 -29.43 1.26
CA SER A 323 5.81 -29.84 2.22
C SER A 323 5.51 -29.30 3.62
N GLU A 324 4.92 -28.11 3.71
CA GLU A 324 4.61 -27.42 4.96
C GLU A 324 3.18 -26.83 4.88
N PRO A 325 2.15 -27.63 5.20
CA PRO A 325 0.75 -27.23 5.01
C PRO A 325 0.19 -26.37 6.16
N ALA A 326 0.78 -26.44 7.35
CA ALA A 326 0.41 -25.68 8.54
C ALA A 326 1.58 -25.61 9.52
N TYR A 327 1.47 -24.73 10.52
CA TYR A 327 2.55 -24.47 11.48
C TYR A 327 2.04 -24.53 12.91
N SER A 328 2.81 -25.14 13.80
CA SER A 328 2.56 -25.17 15.24
C SER A 328 3.72 -24.54 16.00
N LEU A 329 3.44 -23.99 17.16
CA LEU A 329 4.46 -23.51 18.08
C LEU A 329 4.99 -24.68 18.94
N PRO A 330 6.28 -24.68 19.30
CA PRO A 330 6.82 -25.62 20.29
C PRO A 330 5.99 -25.61 21.59
N PRO A 331 5.82 -26.75 22.27
CA PRO A 331 5.00 -26.82 23.48
C PRO A 331 5.38 -25.79 24.56
N GLY A 332 4.46 -24.87 24.87
CA GLY A 332 4.63 -23.83 25.88
C GLY A 332 5.04 -22.46 25.32
N ASP A 333 5.34 -22.39 24.02
CA ASP A 333 5.56 -21.13 23.34
C ASP A 333 4.25 -20.39 23.04
N MET A 334 4.39 -19.10 22.76
CA MET A 334 3.35 -18.23 22.24
C MET A 334 3.98 -17.37 21.16
N TYR A 335 3.17 -16.87 20.23
CA TYR A 335 3.60 -15.82 19.31
C TYR A 335 4.11 -14.60 20.07
N LYS A 336 5.04 -13.87 19.45
CA LYS A 336 5.63 -12.66 20.04
C LYS A 336 4.60 -11.55 20.26
N ALA A 337 3.56 -11.51 19.43
CA ALA A 337 2.33 -10.76 19.62
C ALA A 337 1.13 -11.73 19.57
N GLY A 338 0.07 -11.47 20.33
CA GLY A 338 -1.17 -12.25 20.25
C GLY A 338 -2.04 -11.81 19.07
N ASP A 339 -3.10 -12.58 18.79
CA ASP A 339 -4.14 -12.26 17.80
C ASP A 339 -3.62 -12.17 16.35
N ILE A 340 -2.52 -12.89 16.04
CA ILE A 340 -1.88 -12.84 14.71
C ILE A 340 -2.47 -13.83 13.70
N THR A 341 -3.26 -14.80 14.17
CA THR A 341 -3.71 -15.93 13.36
C THR A 341 -5.11 -15.64 12.83
N MET A 342 -5.31 -15.73 11.51
CA MET A 342 -6.61 -15.56 10.87
C MET A 342 -7.28 -16.91 10.57
N VAL A 343 -6.49 -17.95 10.31
CA VAL A 343 -6.99 -19.31 10.02
C VAL A 343 -6.15 -20.34 10.75
N THR A 344 -6.81 -21.20 11.53
CA THR A 344 -6.19 -22.31 12.28
C THR A 344 -7.04 -23.58 12.17
N GLU A 345 -6.50 -24.73 12.57
CA GLU A 345 -7.26 -25.98 12.64
C GLU A 345 -8.50 -25.84 13.55
N ALA A 346 -9.63 -26.38 13.09
CA ALA A 346 -10.88 -26.24 13.83
C ALA A 346 -10.80 -26.89 15.23
N GLY A 347 -11.18 -26.13 16.25
CA GLY A 347 -11.21 -26.58 17.63
C GLY A 347 -9.84 -26.65 18.33
N THR A 348 -8.79 -26.10 17.72
CA THR A 348 -7.48 -25.92 18.35
C THR A 348 -7.26 -24.44 18.76
N PRO A 349 -6.40 -24.18 19.77
CA PRO A 349 -5.97 -22.81 20.06
C PRO A 349 -4.98 -22.31 19.00
N GLU A 350 -4.80 -20.98 18.91
CA GLU A 350 -3.70 -20.38 18.15
C GLU A 350 -2.35 -21.01 18.52
N GLY A 351 -1.50 -21.17 17.51
CA GLY A 351 -0.21 -21.85 17.60
C GLY A 351 -0.31 -23.37 17.41
N VAL A 352 -1.44 -23.90 16.95
CA VAL A 352 -1.63 -25.34 16.67
C VAL A 352 -2.24 -25.51 15.28
N ASN A 353 -1.40 -25.93 14.34
CA ASN A 353 -1.75 -26.10 12.93
C ASN A 353 -2.36 -24.84 12.31
N ASP A 354 -1.77 -23.69 12.62
CA ASP A 354 -2.12 -22.39 12.06
C ASP A 354 -1.72 -22.35 10.57
N VAL A 355 -2.60 -21.81 9.72
CA VAL A 355 -2.41 -21.79 8.26
C VAL A 355 -2.22 -20.37 7.73
N TRP A 356 -2.89 -19.37 8.30
CA TRP A 356 -2.77 -17.98 7.84
C TRP A 356 -2.52 -17.07 9.03
N MET A 357 -1.35 -16.43 9.04
CA MET A 357 -0.88 -15.61 10.17
C MET A 357 -0.20 -14.34 9.68
N THR A 358 -0.34 -13.25 10.43
CA THR A 358 0.31 -11.97 10.10
C THR A 358 0.64 -11.17 11.36
N GLY A 359 1.82 -10.57 11.40
CA GLY A 359 2.24 -9.74 12.52
C GLY A 359 3.37 -8.80 12.16
N PHE A 360 3.61 -7.80 13.00
CA PHE A 360 4.78 -6.95 12.86
C PHE A 360 6.04 -7.67 13.31
N LEU A 361 7.18 -7.34 12.68
CA LEU A 361 8.50 -7.88 13.02
C LEU A 361 8.70 -7.87 14.54
N ASP A 362 9.14 -9.00 15.10
CA ASP A 362 9.41 -9.20 16.53
C ASP A 362 8.22 -8.93 17.48
N GLY A 363 6.99 -8.86 16.96
CA GLY A 363 5.81 -8.54 17.75
C GLY A 363 5.84 -7.12 18.33
N GLN A 364 6.48 -6.17 17.63
CA GLN A 364 6.65 -4.79 18.12
C GLN A 364 5.32 -4.05 18.29
N CYS A 365 4.29 -4.44 17.55
CA CYS A 365 2.93 -3.91 17.67
C CYS A 365 1.88 -5.03 17.54
N PRO A 366 0.67 -4.79 18.08
CA PRO A 366 -0.48 -5.64 17.78
C PRO A 366 -0.75 -5.72 16.26
N PRO A 367 -1.21 -6.87 15.75
CA PRO A 367 -1.38 -7.11 14.31
C PRO A 367 -2.51 -6.28 13.66
N ASP A 368 -3.48 -5.84 14.47
CA ASP A 368 -4.61 -5.01 14.04
C ASP A 368 -4.22 -3.53 13.80
N GLN A 369 -3.05 -3.10 14.28
CA GLN A 369 -2.56 -1.75 14.05
C GLN A 369 -2.35 -1.51 12.54
N HIS A 370 -2.70 -0.30 12.12
CA HIS A 370 -2.50 0.15 10.74
C HIS A 370 -0.99 0.30 10.42
N GLU A 371 -0.20 0.68 11.43
CA GLU A 371 1.23 0.94 11.32
C GLU A 371 1.97 0.55 12.63
N CYS A 372 3.28 0.33 12.53
CA CYS A 372 4.14 0.01 13.68
C CYS A 372 5.43 0.82 13.67
N GLY A 373 5.29 2.13 13.45
CA GLY A 373 6.45 2.99 13.26
C GLY A 373 7.29 2.52 12.08
N GLN A 374 8.57 2.23 12.32
CA GLN A 374 9.46 1.73 11.29
C GLN A 374 9.31 0.22 11.03
N TYR A 375 8.55 -0.55 11.80
CA TYR A 375 8.54 -2.01 11.64
C TYR A 375 7.56 -2.46 10.55
N GLY A 376 8.03 -3.36 9.70
CA GLY A 376 7.26 -4.01 8.65
C GLY A 376 6.41 -5.15 9.15
N LYS A 377 5.44 -5.56 8.33
CA LYS A 377 4.60 -6.74 8.58
C LYS A 377 5.19 -7.99 7.91
N VAL A 378 4.92 -9.14 8.51
CA VAL A 378 5.25 -10.46 7.99
C VAL A 378 3.97 -11.27 7.92
N SER A 379 3.70 -11.89 6.78
CA SER A 379 2.57 -12.81 6.62
C SER A 379 3.02 -14.18 6.16
N TYR A 380 2.45 -15.21 6.77
CA TYR A 380 2.78 -16.61 6.51
C TYR A 380 1.54 -17.39 6.14
N LEU A 381 1.62 -18.07 5.00
CA LEU A 381 0.57 -18.93 4.47
C LEU A 381 1.07 -20.38 4.38
N GLY A 382 0.39 -21.30 5.05
CA GLY A 382 0.60 -22.73 4.90
C GLY A 382 0.02 -23.26 3.59
N GLY A 383 0.59 -24.35 3.09
CA GLY A 383 0.23 -24.93 1.80
C GLY A 383 1.29 -24.63 0.73
N HIS A 384 1.29 -25.40 -0.36
CA HIS A 384 2.29 -25.28 -1.42
C HIS A 384 1.86 -24.38 -2.58
N GLN A 385 0.62 -24.53 -3.04
CA GLN A 385 0.10 -23.76 -4.15
C GLN A 385 -1.44 -23.80 -4.13
N TYR A 386 -2.04 -22.66 -3.90
CA TYR A 386 -3.48 -22.46 -4.06
C TYR A 386 -3.84 -22.32 -5.53
N ARG A 387 -5.07 -22.69 -5.90
CA ARG A 387 -5.52 -22.62 -7.30
C ARG A 387 -5.94 -21.22 -7.66
N THR A 388 -5.94 -20.90 -8.93
CA THR A 388 -6.46 -19.63 -9.48
C THR A 388 -7.76 -19.82 -10.27
N ASP A 389 -8.49 -20.91 -10.00
CA ASP A 389 -9.70 -21.26 -10.74
C ASP A 389 -10.90 -20.44 -10.26
N LEU A 390 -11.73 -20.04 -11.23
CA LEU A 390 -12.97 -19.31 -11.00
C LEU A 390 -14.14 -20.14 -11.58
N PRO A 391 -15.36 -20.02 -11.03
CA PRO A 391 -15.77 -19.10 -9.97
C PRO A 391 -15.30 -19.52 -8.56
N MET A 392 -14.99 -18.55 -7.71
CA MET A 392 -14.50 -18.75 -6.33
C MET A 392 -15.42 -19.64 -5.48
N SER A 393 -16.73 -19.49 -5.62
CA SER A 393 -17.75 -20.22 -4.86
C SER A 393 -17.70 -21.74 -5.09
N THR A 394 -17.06 -22.19 -6.17
CA THR A 394 -16.90 -23.61 -6.51
C THR A 394 -15.46 -24.12 -6.43
N ASN A 395 -14.50 -23.22 -6.16
CA ASN A 395 -13.07 -23.52 -6.03
C ASN A 395 -12.57 -23.03 -4.66
N PRO A 396 -12.87 -23.77 -3.58
CA PRO A 396 -12.66 -23.31 -2.20
C PRO A 396 -11.18 -23.11 -1.82
N ASP A 397 -10.24 -23.67 -2.56
CA ASP A 397 -8.81 -23.41 -2.38
C ASP A 397 -8.35 -22.10 -3.05
N THR A 398 -9.08 -21.53 -4.01
CA THR A 398 -8.70 -20.22 -4.60
C THR A 398 -8.79 -19.07 -3.59
N TRP A 399 -9.49 -19.26 -2.47
CA TRP A 399 -9.47 -18.31 -1.36
C TRP A 399 -8.07 -18.11 -0.74
N GLY A 400 -7.15 -19.07 -0.85
CA GLY A 400 -5.75 -18.86 -0.45
C GLY A 400 -5.00 -17.90 -1.37
N THR A 401 -5.25 -17.93 -2.69
CA THR A 401 -4.75 -16.90 -3.61
C THR A 401 -5.30 -15.53 -3.23
N ARG A 402 -6.55 -15.44 -2.81
CA ARG A 402 -7.12 -14.19 -2.31
C ARG A 402 -6.45 -13.70 -1.03
N MET A 403 -6.10 -14.58 -0.09
CA MET A 403 -5.34 -14.20 1.11
C MET A 403 -3.96 -13.62 0.75
N PHE A 404 -3.27 -14.25 -0.20
CA PHE A 404 -2.04 -13.71 -0.77
C PHE A 404 -2.27 -12.29 -1.35
N LEU A 405 -3.30 -12.09 -2.18
CA LEU A 405 -3.60 -10.80 -2.79
C LEU A 405 -4.01 -9.73 -1.76
N ASN A 406 -4.75 -10.12 -0.71
CA ASN A 406 -5.07 -9.23 0.41
C ASN A 406 -3.80 -8.66 1.03
N SER A 407 -2.79 -9.51 1.19
CA SER A 407 -1.53 -9.15 1.85
C SER A 407 -0.73 -8.10 1.08
N LEU A 408 -0.90 -8.00 -0.25
CA LEU A 408 -0.24 -7.00 -1.09
C LEU A 408 -0.69 -5.58 -0.75
N PHE A 409 -1.99 -5.38 -0.52
CA PHE A 409 -2.60 -4.06 -0.29
C PHE A 409 -2.63 -3.65 1.18
N GLU A 410 -2.26 -4.56 2.07
CA GLU A 410 -2.13 -4.32 3.49
C GLU A 410 -0.69 -3.98 3.90
N ALA A 411 0.24 -3.95 2.94
CA ALA A 411 1.59 -3.47 3.16
C ALA A 411 1.57 -2.02 3.66
N PRO A 412 2.24 -1.67 4.78
CA PRO A 412 2.13 -0.34 5.38
C PRO A 412 2.43 0.79 4.39
N CYS A 413 3.44 0.61 3.54
CA CYS A 413 3.83 1.52 2.44
C CYS A 413 2.77 1.77 1.34
N ALA A 414 1.70 0.97 1.24
CA ALA A 414 0.60 1.19 0.29
C ALA A 414 -0.52 2.09 0.88
N THR A 415 -0.51 2.29 2.20
CA THR A 415 -1.56 2.99 2.96
C THR A 415 -1.17 4.44 3.25
N VAL A 416 -2.15 5.34 3.40
CA VAL A 416 -1.87 6.75 3.72
C VAL A 416 -1.12 6.90 5.06
N GLU A 417 -1.39 6.00 6.00
CA GLU A 417 -0.78 5.97 7.32
C GLU A 417 0.73 5.66 7.23
N GLY A 418 1.11 4.69 6.40
CA GLY A 418 2.52 4.32 6.22
C GLY A 418 3.34 5.27 5.33
N LEU A 419 2.73 6.30 4.72
CA LEU A 419 3.45 7.25 3.86
C LEU A 419 4.23 8.32 4.65
N PRO A 420 5.29 8.90 4.04
CA PRO A 420 5.96 10.07 4.62
C PRO A 420 4.99 11.26 4.71
N LEU A 421 4.93 11.90 5.88
CA LEU A 421 4.13 13.09 6.12
C LEU A 421 5.04 14.32 6.18
N VAL A 422 5.35 14.88 5.02
CA VAL A 422 6.27 16.02 4.89
C VAL A 422 5.52 17.35 5.05
N SER A 423 5.85 18.09 6.10
CA SER A 423 5.45 19.49 6.27
C SER A 423 6.61 20.42 5.91
N VAL A 424 6.32 21.46 5.12
CA VAL A 424 7.31 22.42 4.63
C VAL A 424 6.90 23.82 5.05
N ALA A 425 7.84 24.57 5.62
CA ALA A 425 7.73 25.99 5.89
C ALA A 425 8.81 26.74 5.13
N VAL A 426 8.43 27.85 4.50
CA VAL A 426 9.35 28.74 3.79
C VAL A 426 9.32 30.09 4.49
N ASP A 427 10.48 30.55 4.95
CA ASP A 427 10.68 31.92 5.42
C ASP A 427 11.44 32.71 4.34
N ALA A 428 10.89 33.87 3.99
CA ALA A 428 11.36 34.70 2.91
C ALA A 428 11.04 36.17 3.17
N PRO A 429 11.89 37.12 2.71
CA PRO A 429 11.55 38.52 2.74
C PRO A 429 10.25 38.79 1.96
N ALA A 430 9.27 39.44 2.60
CA ALA A 430 7.99 39.77 1.95
C ALA A 430 8.16 40.64 0.68
N GLN A 431 9.24 41.44 0.65
CA GLN A 431 9.71 42.20 -0.51
C GLN A 431 11.24 42.29 -0.43
N THR A 432 11.90 42.27 -1.58
CA THR A 432 13.32 42.63 -1.68
C THR A 432 13.56 43.42 -2.96
N THR A 433 14.51 44.35 -2.90
CA THR A 433 15.05 45.03 -4.09
C THR A 433 16.31 44.34 -4.61
N ASP A 434 16.81 43.35 -3.87
CA ASP A 434 17.89 42.49 -4.29
C ASP A 434 17.37 41.53 -5.38
N PRO A 435 18.03 41.44 -6.55
CA PRO A 435 17.68 40.42 -7.54
C PRO A 435 17.87 38.99 -7.02
N ASP A 436 18.68 38.79 -5.97
CA ASP A 436 18.88 37.51 -5.34
C ASP A 436 17.95 37.36 -4.11
N VAL A 437 17.01 36.41 -4.17
CA VAL A 437 16.12 36.07 -3.06
C VAL A 437 16.66 34.85 -2.33
N THR A 438 17.00 35.00 -1.05
CA THR A 438 17.32 33.86 -0.18
C THR A 438 16.05 33.38 0.51
N LEU A 439 15.74 32.09 0.38
CA LEU A 439 14.66 31.41 1.07
C LEU A 439 15.26 30.53 2.17
N ALA A 440 14.71 30.59 3.37
CA ALA A 440 15.00 29.60 4.41
C ALA A 440 13.87 28.57 4.41
N ILE A 441 14.20 27.35 3.98
CA ILE A 441 13.26 26.23 3.93
C ILE A 441 13.47 25.39 5.19
N THR A 442 12.42 25.21 5.96
CA THR A 442 12.37 24.24 7.06
C THR A 442 11.41 23.14 6.65
N TYR A 443 11.80 21.89 6.83
CA TYR A 443 10.92 20.76 6.60
C TYR A 443 10.94 19.82 7.81
N VAL A 444 9.87 19.06 7.98
CA VAL A 444 9.77 17.96 8.92
C VAL A 444 9.00 16.83 8.26
N ASN A 445 9.56 15.63 8.27
CA ASN A 445 8.79 14.42 8.00
C ASN A 445 8.31 13.88 9.35
N THR A 446 7.00 13.87 9.55
CA THR A 446 6.39 13.27 10.75
C THR A 446 5.80 11.89 10.48
N GLY A 447 5.88 11.39 9.24
CA GLY A 447 5.53 10.02 8.89
C GLY A 447 6.69 9.07 9.16
N TYR A 448 6.41 7.78 9.07
CA TYR A 448 7.37 6.74 9.42
C TYR A 448 8.22 6.26 8.24
N ALA A 449 7.72 6.38 7.00
CA ALA A 449 8.51 6.10 5.81
C ALA A 449 9.45 7.26 5.47
N THR A 450 10.57 6.93 4.81
CA THR A 450 11.48 7.92 4.25
C THR A 450 10.78 8.71 3.13
N ALA A 451 10.95 10.03 3.15
CA ALA A 451 10.45 10.89 2.09
C ALA A 451 11.48 11.00 0.96
N LEU A 452 11.29 10.23 -0.10
CA LEU A 452 12.18 10.22 -1.27
C LEU A 452 11.72 11.23 -2.33
N ASP A 453 12.67 11.76 -3.10
CA ASP A 453 12.44 12.63 -4.27
C ASP A 453 11.51 13.85 -4.06
N VAL A 454 11.50 14.41 -2.85
CA VAL A 454 10.62 15.55 -2.52
C VAL A 454 10.92 16.75 -3.42
N THR A 455 9.97 17.07 -4.30
CA THR A 455 10.07 18.22 -5.19
C THR A 455 9.38 19.44 -4.58
N LEU A 456 10.17 20.46 -4.26
CA LEU A 456 9.68 21.76 -3.81
C LEU A 456 9.52 22.70 -5.01
N THR A 457 8.30 23.17 -5.26
CA THR A 457 8.02 24.15 -6.33
C THR A 457 7.57 25.48 -5.74
N ASP A 458 8.31 26.54 -6.03
CA ASP A 458 7.89 27.93 -5.75
C ASP A 458 7.60 28.66 -7.07
N VAL A 459 6.44 29.31 -7.15
CA VAL A 459 6.05 30.12 -8.31
C VAL A 459 6.24 31.59 -7.95
N LEU A 460 7.36 32.16 -8.38
CA LEU A 460 7.62 33.59 -8.20
C LEU A 460 6.55 34.42 -8.92
N PRO A 461 5.84 35.34 -8.23
CA PRO A 461 4.85 36.19 -8.86
C PRO A 461 5.50 37.13 -9.88
N ALA A 462 4.82 37.37 -11.01
CA ALA A 462 5.32 38.27 -12.05
C ALA A 462 5.66 39.65 -11.47
N SER A 463 6.87 40.13 -11.74
CA SER A 463 7.34 41.44 -11.28
C SER A 463 6.38 42.54 -11.77
N ARG A 464 5.67 43.19 -10.84
CA ARG A 464 4.98 44.45 -11.15
C ARG A 464 6.04 45.52 -11.34
N ALA A 465 6.34 45.84 -12.59
CA ALA A 465 7.13 47.03 -12.90
C ALA A 465 6.53 48.24 -12.16
N PRO A 466 7.35 49.11 -11.54
CA PRO A 466 6.85 50.31 -10.91
C PRO A 466 6.09 51.16 -11.95
N PRO A 467 4.97 51.79 -11.58
CA PRO A 467 4.21 52.62 -12.50
C PRO A 467 5.13 53.70 -13.09
N PRO A 468 5.01 54.03 -14.39
CA PRO A 468 5.86 55.03 -15.01
C PRO A 468 5.78 56.33 -14.21
N THR A 469 6.93 56.82 -13.76
CA THR A 469 7.04 58.10 -13.08
C THR A 469 6.44 59.17 -13.97
N ARG A 470 5.33 59.79 -13.51
CA ARG A 470 4.77 60.96 -14.17
C ARG A 470 5.82 62.06 -14.17
N SER A 471 6.37 62.37 -15.34
CA SER A 471 7.17 63.57 -15.58
C SER A 471 6.44 64.80 -15.03
N PRO A 472 7.10 65.70 -14.29
CA PRO A 472 6.45 66.87 -13.73
C PRO A 472 5.97 67.79 -14.85
N THR A 473 4.66 67.98 -14.92
CA THR A 473 3.99 68.98 -15.76
C THR A 473 4.61 70.36 -15.52
N ARG A 474 5.12 70.94 -16.59
CA ARG A 474 5.60 72.33 -16.69
C ARG A 474 4.43 73.28 -16.41
N SER A 475 4.52 74.09 -15.34
CA SER A 475 3.58 75.19 -15.05
C SER A 475 3.66 76.28 -16.12
N PRO A 476 2.54 76.86 -16.61
CA PRO A 476 2.55 78.00 -17.51
C PRO A 476 2.63 79.31 -16.72
N THR A 477 3.68 80.09 -16.98
CA THR A 477 3.88 81.44 -16.44
C THR A 477 2.86 82.42 -17.05
N ARG A 478 2.03 83.02 -16.20
CA ARG A 478 1.05 84.05 -16.53
C ARG A 478 1.74 85.41 -16.63
N THR A 479 1.81 85.98 -17.84
CA THR A 479 2.23 87.35 -18.11
C THR A 479 1.08 88.33 -17.88
N SER A 480 1.28 89.32 -17.00
CA SER A 480 0.44 90.50 -16.88
C SER A 480 1.19 91.71 -17.44
N ARG A 481 0.63 92.36 -18.47
CA ARG A 481 1.03 93.70 -18.94
C ARG A 481 -0.16 94.65 -18.79
N SER A 482 0.03 95.71 -18.03
CA SER A 482 -0.78 96.95 -18.06
C SER A 482 0.14 98.09 -18.51
N GLY A 483 -0.21 98.80 -19.58
CA GLY A 483 0.54 99.94 -20.12
C GLY A 483 0.29 101.25 -19.37
N PRO A 484 0.27 102.41 -20.07
CA PRO A 484 1.38 103.17 -20.68
C PRO A 484 1.39 104.63 -20.09
N PRO A 485 2.15 105.67 -20.58
CA PRO A 485 1.90 106.34 -21.88
C PRO A 485 3.07 107.16 -22.51
N THR A 486 2.76 107.77 -23.67
CA THR A 486 3.34 108.97 -24.33
C THR A 486 4.74 108.96 -24.95
N GLY A 487 4.82 109.40 -26.22
CA GLY A 487 6.04 109.79 -26.93
C GLY A 487 6.01 109.40 -28.39
#